data_AF-A0A954V3G5-F1
#
_entry.id   AF-A0A954V3G5-F1
#
_cell.length_a   1.000
_cell.length_b   1.000
_cell.length_c   1.000
_cell.angle_alpha   90.00
_cell.angle_beta   90.00
_cell.angle_gamma   90.00
#
_symmetry.space_group_name_H-M   'P 1'
#
loop_
_entity.id
_entity.type
_entity.pdbx_description
1 polymer ?
#
loop_
_entity_poly.entity_id
_entity_poly.type
_entity_poly.pdbx_seq_one_letter_code
_entity_poly.pdbx_strand_id
1 'polypeptide(L)'
;AVFMQGASGDLSINKGPDADHVIFGQALGSEVVRLAQALQPVEVAEPSLKVREERFQFASRSNFNNPLVRGAYSVAFFPELIANFVDEYTDGIRPRLTVAVLNGELGFVGGSGEFFCAHAIRLRERARIERLFFFGYCNGYHQYFPTIEAVAEGGYGADSQVAPAEVGAGEKLMNAALMWLYELRGKL
;
A
#
# COMPACT_ATOMS: atom_id res chain seq x y z
N ALA A 1 -13.71 5.17 12.62
CA ALA A 1 -12.30 4.77 12.36
C ALA A 1 -11.90 5.31 10.99
N VAL A 2 -10.81 6.06 10.88
CA VAL A 2 -10.29 6.52 9.59
C VAL A 2 -9.65 5.33 8.89
N PHE A 3 -10.09 5.00 7.68
CA PHE A 3 -9.41 4.04 6.81
C PHE A 3 -8.59 4.82 5.79
N MET A 4 -7.27 4.74 5.90
CA MET A 4 -6.36 5.29 4.90
C MET A 4 -5.75 4.13 4.14
N GLN A 5 -5.97 4.10 2.82
CA GLN A 5 -5.30 3.22 1.89
C GLN A 5 -4.54 4.11 0.91
N GLY A 6 -3.21 4.19 1.04
CA GLY A 6 -2.38 4.98 0.10
C GLY A 6 -2.19 4.35 -1.28
N ALA A 7 -3.08 3.46 -1.73
CA ALA A 7 -3.01 2.76 -3.02
C ALA A 7 -4.39 2.31 -3.52
N SER A 8 -5.46 2.98 -3.10
CA SER A 8 -6.76 2.80 -3.77
C SER A 8 -6.57 3.33 -5.19
N GLY A 9 -6.68 2.45 -6.20
CA GLY A 9 -6.81 2.85 -7.60
C GLY A 9 -8.06 3.71 -7.82
N ASP A 10 -8.59 3.76 -9.04
CA ASP A 10 -9.76 4.56 -9.43
C ASP A 10 -11.08 4.09 -8.78
N LEU A 11 -11.14 4.08 -7.45
CA LEU A 11 -12.33 3.91 -6.66
C LEU A 11 -13.09 5.23 -6.74
N SER A 12 -13.93 5.35 -7.78
CA SER A 12 -14.92 6.41 -7.86
C SER A 12 -15.82 6.31 -6.63
N ILE A 13 -15.81 7.36 -5.80
CA ILE A 13 -16.84 7.52 -4.78
C ILE A 13 -18.18 7.57 -5.51
N ASN A 14 -19.06 6.64 -5.18
CA ASN A 14 -20.45 6.68 -5.58
C ASN A 14 -20.97 8.12 -5.41
N LYS A 15 -21.41 8.75 -6.51
CA LYS A 15 -21.49 10.21 -6.65
C LYS A 15 -22.39 10.91 -5.63
N GLY A 16 -23.29 10.18 -4.95
CA GLY A 16 -24.18 10.77 -3.94
C GLY A 16 -24.91 12.03 -4.46
N PRO A 17 -25.44 12.88 -3.57
CA PRO A 17 -25.92 14.21 -3.95
C PRO A 17 -24.77 15.19 -4.25
N ASP A 18 -23.58 14.95 -3.71
CA ASP A 18 -22.40 15.83 -3.82
C ASP A 18 -21.45 15.37 -4.94
N ALA A 19 -22.01 15.12 -6.12
CA ALA A 19 -21.31 14.58 -7.28
C ALA A 19 -20.25 15.52 -7.87
N ASP A 20 -20.24 16.78 -7.43
CA ASP A 20 -19.31 17.80 -7.85
C ASP A 20 -18.10 17.86 -6.89
N HIS A 21 -16.91 17.78 -7.46
CA HIS A 21 -15.65 17.78 -6.71
C HIS A 21 -15.45 19.03 -5.83
N VAL A 22 -16.01 20.18 -6.21
CA VAL A 22 -15.93 21.41 -5.40
C VAL A 22 -16.84 21.27 -4.19
N ILE A 23 -18.08 20.82 -4.39
CA ILE A 23 -19.02 20.57 -3.28
C ILE A 23 -18.45 19.54 -2.31
N PHE A 24 -17.93 18.42 -2.83
CA PHE A 24 -17.28 17.40 -2.00
C PHE A 24 -16.08 17.97 -1.23
N GLY A 25 -15.22 18.75 -1.88
CA GLY A 25 -14.09 19.41 -1.24
C GLY A 25 -14.50 20.37 -0.13
N GLN A 26 -15.57 21.15 -0.34
CA GLN A 26 -16.12 22.07 0.67
C GLN A 26 -16.72 21.32 1.87
N ALA A 27 -17.47 20.23 1.61
CA ALA A 27 -18.02 19.38 2.65
C ALA A 27 -16.89 18.73 3.49
N LEU A 28 -15.87 18.19 2.82
CA LEU A 28 -14.69 17.62 3.47
C LEU A 28 -13.95 18.65 4.32
N GLY A 29 -13.70 19.85 3.79
CA GLY A 29 -13.04 20.92 4.52
C GLY A 29 -13.83 21.37 5.76
N SER A 30 -15.15 21.51 5.63
CA SER A 30 -16.04 21.85 6.75
C SER A 30 -15.98 20.81 7.86
N GLU A 31 -15.97 19.53 7.50
CA GLU A 31 -15.88 18.42 8.46
C GLU A 31 -14.51 18.37 9.14
N VAL A 32 -13.41 18.64 8.42
CA VAL A 32 -12.07 18.73 9.01
C VAL A 32 -11.99 19.84 10.05
N VAL A 33 -12.50 21.05 9.73
CA VAL A 33 -12.51 22.18 10.69
C VAL A 33 -13.35 21.83 11.92
N ARG A 34 -14.55 21.26 11.72
CA ARG A 34 -15.44 20.84 12.80
C ARG A 34 -14.77 19.83 13.73
N LEU A 35 -14.10 18.82 13.18
CA LEU A 35 -13.37 17.82 13.96
C LEU A 35 -12.17 18.42 14.68
N ALA A 36 -11.39 19.27 14.00
CA ALA A 36 -10.21 19.91 14.58
C ALA A 36 -10.55 20.75 15.82
N GLN A 37 -11.70 21.44 15.81
CA GLN A 37 -12.19 22.22 16.95
C GLN A 37 -12.56 21.35 18.18
N ALA A 38 -12.89 20.07 17.96
CA ALA A 38 -13.27 19.15 19.03
C ALA A 38 -12.09 18.30 19.55
N LEU A 39 -10.91 18.37 18.91
CA LEU A 39 -9.74 17.61 19.34
C LEU A 39 -9.18 18.17 20.65
N GLN A 40 -8.89 17.26 21.59
CA GLN A 40 -8.19 17.59 22.82
C GLN A 40 -6.82 16.92 22.79
N PRO A 41 -5.71 17.68 22.95
CA PRO A 41 -4.39 17.10 23.14
C PRO A 41 -4.38 16.23 24.39
N VAL A 42 -3.79 15.05 24.27
CA VAL A 42 -3.57 14.13 25.39
C VAL A 42 -2.08 13.98 25.58
N GLU A 43 -1.63 14.08 26.83
CA GLU A 43 -0.24 13.81 27.17
C GLU A 43 0.05 12.31 27.02
N VAL A 44 1.19 12.00 26.40
CA VAL A 44 1.66 10.61 26.25
C VAL A 44 2.73 10.39 27.31
N ALA A 45 2.47 9.50 28.26
CA ALA A 45 3.39 9.24 29.37
C ALA A 45 4.76 8.72 28.90
N GLU A 46 4.78 7.88 27.87
CA GLU A 46 6.00 7.27 27.31
C GLU A 46 6.05 7.47 25.78
N PRO A 47 6.41 8.67 25.30
CA PRO A 47 6.44 8.94 23.87
C PRO A 47 7.52 8.08 23.20
N SER A 48 7.15 7.39 22.13
CA SER A 48 8.07 6.52 21.41
C SER A 48 7.71 6.41 19.94
N LEU A 49 8.72 6.36 19.08
CA LEU A 49 8.57 6.00 17.68
C LEU A 49 9.56 4.90 17.37
N LYS A 50 9.05 3.72 17.05
CA LYS A 50 9.87 2.58 16.63
C LYS A 50 9.59 2.30 15.17
N VAL A 51 10.64 2.14 14.38
CA VAL A 51 10.55 1.97 12.92
C VAL A 51 11.43 0.81 12.49
N ARG A 52 10.93 0.00 11.56
CA ARG A 52 11.70 -1.00 10.83
C ARG A 52 11.43 -0.83 9.35
N GLU A 53 12.48 -0.87 8.55
CA GLU A 53 12.40 -0.89 7.09
C GLU A 53 13.31 -1.96 6.55
N GLU A 54 12.82 -2.76 5.60
CA GLU A 54 13.67 -3.64 4.81
C GLU A 54 13.25 -3.66 3.35
N ARG A 55 14.21 -4.03 2.51
CA ARG A 55 13.98 -4.35 1.11
C ARG A 55 13.83 -5.85 0.96
N PHE A 56 12.74 -6.27 0.33
CA PHE A 56 12.49 -7.66 -0.01
C PHE A 56 12.96 -7.94 -1.44
N GLN A 57 12.99 -9.21 -1.82
CA GLN A 57 13.27 -9.63 -3.18
C GLN A 57 12.32 -10.77 -3.54
N PHE A 58 11.64 -10.61 -4.67
CA PHE A 58 10.70 -11.57 -5.21
C PHE A 58 11.04 -11.85 -6.67
N ALA A 59 10.75 -13.07 -7.13
CA ALA A 59 10.82 -13.34 -8.56
C ALA A 59 9.81 -12.46 -9.32
N SER A 60 10.09 -12.21 -10.60
CA SER A 60 9.08 -11.65 -11.49
C SER A 60 8.32 -12.78 -12.18
N ARG A 61 6.99 -12.68 -12.24
CA ARG A 61 6.15 -13.53 -13.10
C ARG A 61 6.01 -13.00 -14.52
N SER A 62 6.63 -11.85 -14.83
CA SER A 62 6.69 -11.25 -16.16
C SER A 62 8.11 -11.39 -16.73
N ASN A 63 8.23 -11.93 -17.93
CA ASN A 63 9.53 -12.05 -18.59
C ASN A 63 9.89 -10.74 -19.29
N PHE A 64 10.54 -9.83 -18.56
CA PHE A 64 11.00 -8.57 -19.12
C PHE A 64 12.13 -8.73 -20.13
N ASN A 65 12.76 -9.89 -20.33
CA ASN A 65 13.70 -10.09 -21.45
C ASN A 65 12.99 -10.31 -22.79
N ASN A 66 11.67 -10.51 -22.79
CA ASN A 66 10.89 -10.63 -24.02
C ASN A 66 10.54 -9.23 -24.58
N PRO A 67 10.96 -8.88 -25.82
CA PRO A 67 10.66 -7.59 -26.42
C PRO A 67 9.17 -7.28 -26.55
N LEU A 68 8.32 -8.30 -26.74
CA LEU A 68 6.86 -8.14 -26.81
C LEU A 68 6.28 -7.73 -25.46
N VAL A 69 6.79 -8.32 -24.37
CA VAL A 69 6.38 -7.95 -23.00
C VAL A 69 6.81 -6.51 -22.70
N ARG A 70 8.06 -6.14 -23.03
CA ARG A 70 8.52 -4.74 -22.90
C ARG A 70 7.63 -3.78 -23.69
N GLY A 71 7.32 -4.11 -24.95
CA GLY A 71 6.47 -3.28 -25.80
C GLY A 71 5.07 -3.07 -25.22
N ALA A 72 4.42 -4.13 -24.73
CA ALA A 72 3.10 -4.04 -24.10
C ALA A 72 3.12 -3.15 -22.84
N TYR A 73 4.14 -3.29 -22.00
CA TYR A 73 4.34 -2.43 -20.83
C TYR A 73 4.57 -0.97 -21.22
N SER A 74 5.37 -0.70 -22.26
CA SER A 74 5.67 0.68 -22.70
C SER A 74 4.43 1.43 -23.20
N VAL A 75 3.46 0.70 -23.76
CA VAL A 75 2.14 1.25 -24.13
C VAL A 75 1.29 1.54 -22.89
N ALA A 76 1.35 0.69 -21.86
CA ALA A 76 0.52 0.83 -20.66
C ALA A 76 1.00 1.93 -19.68
N PHE A 77 2.32 2.15 -19.55
CA PHE A 77 2.90 2.97 -18.46
C PHE A 77 3.91 4.02 -18.90
N PHE A 78 3.99 4.34 -20.19
CA PHE A 78 5.02 5.21 -20.83
C PHE A 78 6.39 4.53 -21.03
N PRO A 79 7.01 4.64 -22.22
CA PRO A 79 8.27 3.95 -22.53
C PRO A 79 9.44 4.27 -21.59
N GLU A 80 9.56 5.51 -21.13
CA GLU A 80 10.64 5.99 -20.26
C GLU A 80 10.54 5.38 -18.86
N LEU A 81 9.32 5.22 -18.35
CA LEU A 81 9.08 4.60 -17.05
C LEU A 81 9.40 3.10 -17.11
N ILE A 82 9.05 2.44 -18.22
CA ILE A 82 9.35 1.01 -18.42
C ILE A 82 10.84 0.74 -18.57
N ALA A 83 11.60 1.60 -19.24
CA ALA A 83 13.05 1.44 -19.31
C ALA A 83 13.68 1.42 -17.90
N ASN A 84 13.30 2.38 -17.05
CA ASN A 84 13.76 2.43 -15.67
C ASN A 84 13.32 1.21 -14.86
N PHE A 85 12.07 0.73 -15.04
CA PHE A 85 11.60 -0.46 -14.34
C PHE A 85 12.26 -1.75 -14.76
N VAL A 86 12.50 -1.93 -16.06
CA VAL A 86 13.18 -3.13 -16.57
C VAL A 86 14.57 -3.19 -15.97
N ASP A 87 15.28 -2.06 -15.90
CA ASP A 87 16.58 -1.98 -15.25
C ASP A 87 16.47 -2.29 -13.75
N GLU A 88 15.50 -1.68 -13.04
CA GLU A 88 15.25 -1.91 -11.61
C GLU A 88 14.89 -3.37 -11.30
N TYR A 89 14.18 -4.05 -12.20
CA TYR A 89 13.69 -5.42 -12.07
C TYR A 89 14.62 -6.49 -12.63
N THR A 90 15.82 -6.12 -13.10
CA THR A 90 16.82 -7.07 -13.63
C THR A 90 17.10 -8.21 -12.63
N ASP A 91 17.15 -7.88 -11.34
CA ASP A 91 17.37 -8.83 -10.24
C ASP A 91 16.07 -9.32 -9.58
N GLY A 92 14.92 -9.11 -10.21
CA GLY A 92 13.59 -9.37 -9.66
C GLY A 92 12.92 -8.13 -9.04
N ILE A 93 11.73 -8.32 -8.47
CA ILE A 93 10.93 -7.24 -7.89
C ILE A 93 11.37 -7.02 -6.45
N ARG A 94 11.84 -5.81 -6.11
CA ARG A 94 12.53 -5.54 -4.84
C ARG A 94 11.84 -4.50 -3.95
N PRO A 95 10.58 -4.74 -3.53
CA PRO A 95 9.81 -3.74 -2.83
C PRO A 95 10.38 -3.46 -1.43
N ARG A 96 10.15 -2.24 -0.95
CA ARG A 96 10.40 -1.85 0.44
C ARG A 96 9.13 -1.98 1.26
N LEU A 97 9.31 -2.45 2.48
CA LEU A 97 8.30 -2.44 3.52
C LEU A 97 8.82 -1.63 4.68
N THR A 98 8.03 -0.65 5.13
CA THR A 98 8.33 0.19 6.28
C THR A 98 7.20 0.03 7.28
N VAL A 99 7.53 -0.32 8.53
CA VAL A 99 6.57 -0.40 9.63
C VAL A 99 7.00 0.54 10.73
N ALA A 100 6.09 1.39 11.17
CA ALA A 100 6.30 2.25 12.32
C ALA A 100 5.21 2.03 13.38
N VAL A 101 5.59 2.09 14.64
CA VAL A 101 4.68 2.12 15.78
C VAL A 101 4.96 3.37 16.59
N LEU A 102 3.96 4.24 16.69
CA LEU A 102 3.98 5.47 17.48
C LEU A 102 3.23 5.22 18.79
N ASN A 103 3.91 5.48 19.90
CA ASN A 103 3.42 5.37 21.28
C ASN A 103 2.82 3.99 21.62
N GLY A 104 3.22 2.93 20.91
CA GLY A 104 2.69 1.57 21.10
C GLY A 104 1.27 1.33 20.56
N GLU A 105 0.54 2.38 20.20
CA GLU A 105 -0.90 2.36 19.92
C GLU A 105 -1.25 2.61 18.44
N LEU A 106 -0.40 3.36 17.73
CA LEU A 106 -0.63 3.77 16.35
C LEU A 106 0.36 3.03 15.43
N GLY A 107 -0.16 2.18 14.55
CA GLY A 107 0.63 1.47 13.55
C GLY A 107 0.57 2.14 12.19
N PHE A 108 1.70 2.19 11.50
CA PHE A 108 1.83 2.62 10.12
C PHE A 108 2.55 1.54 9.33
N VAL A 109 2.02 1.19 8.16
CA VAL A 109 2.63 0.23 7.24
C VAL A 109 2.70 0.87 5.87
N GLY A 110 3.92 1.11 5.39
CA GLY A 110 4.22 1.62 4.06
C GLY A 110 4.75 0.50 3.17
N GLY A 111 4.15 0.31 2.00
CA GLY A 111 4.62 -0.60 0.97
C GLY A 111 4.96 0.14 -0.31
N SER A 112 6.08 -0.22 -0.96
CA SER A 112 6.46 0.36 -2.24
C SER A 112 5.68 -0.27 -3.39
N GLY A 113 4.53 0.29 -3.74
CA GLY A 113 3.68 -0.21 -4.81
C GLY A 113 2.19 -0.03 -4.54
N GLU A 114 1.39 -0.64 -5.42
CA GLU A 114 -0.06 -0.59 -5.43
C GLU A 114 -0.66 -1.87 -4.84
N PHE A 115 -0.93 -1.86 -3.53
CA PHE A 115 -1.50 -3.02 -2.85
C PHE A 115 -3.02 -2.98 -2.90
N PHE A 116 -3.63 -4.12 -3.26
CA PHE A 116 -5.08 -4.29 -3.19
C PHE A 116 -5.58 -4.08 -1.76
N CYS A 117 -6.72 -3.42 -1.60
CA CYS A 117 -7.25 -3.01 -0.29
C CYS A 117 -7.43 -4.19 0.69
N ALA A 118 -7.71 -5.39 0.16
CA ALA A 118 -7.84 -6.62 0.93
C ALA A 118 -6.60 -6.92 1.79
N HIS A 119 -5.39 -6.56 1.34
CA HIS A 119 -4.15 -6.70 2.13
C HIS A 119 -4.21 -5.89 3.43
N ALA A 120 -4.54 -4.60 3.33
CA ALA A 120 -4.66 -3.72 4.48
C ALA A 120 -5.82 -4.11 5.42
N ILE A 121 -6.96 -4.55 4.85
CA ILE A 121 -8.12 -5.02 5.62
C ILE A 121 -7.75 -6.25 6.46
N ARG A 122 -7.19 -7.29 5.82
CA ARG A 122 -6.77 -8.53 6.50
C ARG A 122 -5.68 -8.27 7.54
N LEU A 123 -4.74 -7.38 7.25
CA LEU A 123 -3.70 -6.99 8.21
C LEU A 123 -4.30 -6.34 9.46
N ARG A 124 -5.23 -5.39 9.29
CA ARG A 124 -5.91 -4.70 10.39
C ARG A 124 -6.69 -5.66 11.28
N GLU A 125 -7.38 -6.64 10.70
CA GLU A 125 -8.11 -7.68 11.45
C GLU A 125 -7.19 -8.52 12.37
N ARG A 126 -5.92 -8.67 11.97
CA ARG A 126 -4.94 -9.53 12.66
C ARG A 126 -3.99 -8.77 13.58
N ALA A 127 -3.74 -7.49 13.33
CA ALA A 127 -2.71 -6.71 14.03
C ALA A 127 -3.03 -6.39 15.50
N ARG A 128 -4.30 -6.39 15.90
CA ARG A 128 -4.75 -6.10 17.29
C ARG A 128 -4.05 -4.86 17.86
N ILE A 129 -3.98 -3.80 17.07
CA ILE A 129 -3.47 -2.47 17.42
C ILE A 129 -4.63 -1.48 17.35
N GLU A 130 -4.63 -0.43 18.16
CA GLU A 130 -5.80 0.47 18.28
C GLU A 130 -6.12 1.15 16.95
N ARG A 131 -5.11 1.70 16.28
CA ARG A 131 -5.23 2.26 14.93
C ARG A 131 -4.10 1.76 14.05
N LEU A 132 -4.45 1.37 12.83
CA LEU A 132 -3.50 0.93 11.82
C LEU A 132 -3.79 1.66 10.51
N PHE A 133 -2.77 2.29 9.96
CA PHE A 133 -2.82 2.97 8.67
C PHE A 133 -1.92 2.25 7.66
N PHE A 134 -2.41 2.08 6.44
CA PHE A 134 -1.64 1.47 5.35
C PHE A 134 -1.44 2.47 4.21
N PHE A 135 -0.21 2.56 3.73
CA PHE A 135 0.19 3.47 2.67
C PHE A 135 0.86 2.67 1.56
N GLY A 136 0.34 2.78 0.34
CA GLY A 136 1.09 2.38 -0.85
C GLY A 136 2.00 3.51 -1.33
N TYR A 137 2.73 3.25 -2.41
CA TYR A 137 3.72 4.17 -2.99
C TYR A 137 4.75 4.74 -1.99
N CYS A 138 5.02 4.03 -0.89
CA CYS A 138 6.04 4.46 0.07
C CYS A 138 7.42 3.96 -0.36
N ASN A 139 8.38 4.88 -0.45
CA ASN A 139 9.80 4.58 -0.68
C ASN A 139 10.10 3.77 -1.97
N GLY A 140 9.21 3.89 -2.96
CA GLY A 140 9.35 3.32 -4.29
C GLY A 140 8.00 2.94 -4.91
N TYR A 141 8.05 2.52 -6.17
CA TYR A 141 6.89 2.07 -6.92
C TYR A 141 7.24 0.75 -7.60
N HIS A 142 6.50 -0.32 -7.30
CA HIS A 142 6.77 -1.67 -7.84
C HIS A 142 5.53 -2.27 -8.54
N GLN A 143 4.76 -1.41 -9.20
CA GLN A 143 3.43 -1.69 -9.74
C GLN A 143 2.49 -2.37 -8.72
N TYR A 144 1.59 -3.24 -9.20
CA TYR A 144 0.53 -3.84 -8.39
C TYR A 144 0.97 -5.08 -7.59
N PHE A 145 0.45 -5.17 -6.37
CA PHE A 145 0.47 -6.33 -5.49
C PHE A 145 -0.98 -6.81 -5.25
N PRO A 146 -1.53 -7.62 -6.17
CA PRO A 146 -2.84 -8.24 -5.98
C PRO A 146 -2.80 -9.28 -4.86
N THR A 147 -3.97 -9.74 -4.40
CA THR A 147 -4.04 -10.97 -3.59
C THR A 147 -3.96 -12.21 -4.48
N ILE A 148 -3.67 -13.36 -3.89
CA ILE A 148 -3.70 -14.66 -4.59
C ILE A 148 -5.06 -14.88 -5.25
N GLU A 149 -6.16 -14.55 -4.56
CA GLU A 149 -7.51 -14.71 -5.10
C GLU A 149 -7.74 -13.77 -6.30
N ALA A 150 -7.34 -12.50 -6.19
CA ALA A 150 -7.48 -11.55 -7.29
C ALA A 150 -6.67 -11.98 -8.53
N VAL A 151 -5.49 -12.59 -8.34
CA VAL A 151 -4.73 -13.16 -9.47
C VAL A 151 -5.50 -14.29 -10.16
N ALA A 152 -6.21 -15.13 -9.42
CA ALA A 152 -6.99 -16.22 -10.00
C ALA A 152 -8.25 -15.72 -10.73
N GLU A 153 -8.85 -14.64 -10.24
CA GLU A 153 -10.04 -14.00 -10.83
C GLU A 153 -9.68 -13.12 -12.04
N GLY A 154 -8.46 -12.55 -12.06
CA GLY A 154 -7.97 -11.68 -13.12
C GLY A 154 -8.49 -10.24 -13.04
N GLY A 155 -8.18 -9.46 -14.07
CA GLY A 155 -8.61 -8.06 -14.19
C GLY A 155 -7.50 -7.05 -13.92
N TYR A 156 -7.85 -5.77 -14.06
CA TYR A 156 -6.88 -4.68 -13.94
C TYR A 156 -6.23 -4.67 -12.54
N GLY A 157 -4.91 -4.57 -12.53
CA GLY A 157 -4.08 -4.67 -11.32
C GLY A 157 -3.74 -6.11 -10.89
N ALA A 158 -4.47 -7.12 -11.38
CA ALA A 158 -4.21 -8.53 -11.07
C ALA A 158 -3.48 -9.27 -12.20
N ASP A 159 -3.59 -8.81 -13.44
CA ASP A 159 -2.91 -9.40 -14.59
C ASP A 159 -1.40 -9.20 -14.53
N SER A 160 -0.65 -10.18 -15.05
CA SER A 160 0.83 -10.14 -15.01
C SER A 160 1.42 -8.93 -15.74
N GLN A 161 0.69 -8.36 -16.71
CA GLN A 161 1.09 -7.16 -17.46
C GLN A 161 1.18 -5.89 -16.60
N VAL A 162 0.58 -5.89 -15.42
CA VAL A 162 0.58 -4.72 -14.52
C VAL A 162 1.00 -5.10 -13.10
N ALA A 163 0.98 -6.38 -12.74
CA ALA A 163 1.49 -6.89 -11.46
C ALA A 163 2.64 -7.87 -11.73
N PRO A 164 3.90 -7.43 -11.87
CA PRO A 164 5.01 -8.30 -12.26
C PRO A 164 5.58 -9.14 -11.12
N ALA A 165 5.25 -8.87 -9.85
CA ALA A 165 5.73 -9.66 -8.71
C ALA A 165 5.18 -11.09 -8.72
N GLU A 166 5.94 -12.04 -8.15
CA GLU A 166 5.45 -13.40 -7.97
C GLU A 166 4.13 -13.43 -7.17
N VAL A 167 3.29 -14.42 -7.48
CA VAL A 167 2.01 -14.62 -6.80
C VAL A 167 2.25 -14.88 -5.32
N GLY A 168 1.54 -14.17 -4.45
CA GLY A 168 1.72 -14.26 -2.99
C GLY A 168 2.72 -13.25 -2.39
N ALA A 169 3.41 -12.44 -3.20
CA ALA A 169 4.36 -11.44 -2.69
C ALA A 169 3.69 -10.44 -1.73
N GLY A 170 2.46 -9.98 -2.05
CA GLY A 170 1.69 -9.09 -1.18
C GLY A 170 1.39 -9.70 0.19
N GLU A 171 0.94 -10.96 0.22
CA GLU A 171 0.67 -11.71 1.45
C GLU A 171 1.93 -11.91 2.29
N LYS A 172 3.07 -12.23 1.65
CA LYS A 172 4.37 -12.37 2.34
C LYS A 172 4.77 -11.05 3.02
N LEU A 173 4.64 -9.93 2.31
CA LEU A 173 4.90 -8.60 2.86
C LEU A 173 3.94 -8.27 4.02
N MET A 174 2.66 -8.59 3.91
CA MET A 174 1.69 -8.32 4.99
C MET A 174 1.92 -9.21 6.22
N ASN A 175 2.35 -10.46 6.03
CA ASN A 175 2.76 -11.32 7.14
C ASN A 175 4.01 -10.80 7.84
N ALA A 176 5.01 -10.32 7.10
CA ALA A 176 6.17 -9.65 7.68
C ALA A 176 5.77 -8.38 8.44
N ALA A 177 4.90 -7.55 7.88
CA ALA A 177 4.39 -6.35 8.54
C ALA A 177 3.67 -6.70 9.85
N LEU A 178 2.85 -7.76 9.85
CA LEU A 178 2.17 -8.24 11.05
C LEU A 178 3.17 -8.64 12.15
N MET A 179 4.20 -9.41 11.80
CA MET A 179 5.25 -9.81 12.74
C MET A 179 5.95 -8.59 13.32
N TRP A 180 6.39 -7.65 12.47
CA TRP A 180 7.08 -6.44 12.91
C TRP A 180 6.20 -5.55 13.78
N LEU A 181 4.90 -5.43 13.50
CA LEU A 181 3.96 -4.73 14.38
C LEU A 181 3.93 -5.36 15.78
N TYR A 182 4.04 -6.68 15.91
CA TYR A 182 4.11 -7.35 17.21
C TYR A 182 5.49 -7.18 17.88
N GLU A 183 6.58 -7.38 17.15
CA GLU A 183 7.96 -7.21 17.64
C GLU A 183 8.21 -5.77 18.14
N LEU A 184 7.82 -4.75 17.37
CA LEU A 184 8.01 -3.33 17.75
C LEU A 184 7.21 -2.99 19.01
N ARG A 185 6.09 -3.68 19.25
CA ARG A 185 5.30 -3.58 20.50
C ARG A 185 5.79 -4.48 21.63
N GLY A 186 6.88 -5.25 21.43
CA GLY A 186 7.43 -6.16 22.42
C GLY A 186 6.54 -7.37 22.72
N LYS A 187 5.76 -7.83 21.74
CA LYS A 187 4.85 -8.98 21.88
C LYS A 187 5.39 -10.28 21.26
N LEU A 188 6.51 -10.19 20.55
CA LEU A 188 7.32 -11.28 19.99
C LEU A 188 8.79 -11.00 20.28
#